data_AF-A0A7Y1XYH2-F1
#
_entry.id   AF-A0A7Y1XYH2-F1
#
_cell.length_a   1.000
_cell.length_b   1.000
_cell.length_c   1.000
_cell.angle_alpha   90.00
_cell.angle_beta   90.00
_cell.angle_gamma   90.00
#
_symmetry.space_group_name_H-M   'P 1'
#
loop_
_entity.id
_entity.type
_entity.pdbx_description
1 polymer ?
#
loop_
_entity_poly.entity_id
_entity_poly.type
_entity_poly.pdbx_seq_one_letter_code
_entity_poly.pdbx_strand_id
1 'polypeptide(L)'
;MNILLIEPFYTGSHKTWCDELKQFSSNNIELLTLSGHYWKWRMHGGAITLARKYLEKNYSPDLILCSDMLDLTTFLSLTRARTANIPTAVYFHENQLTYPWSPDDRDVKMKRDNHYAFINCVTALTADKVFFNSHYHMNSFL
;
A
#
# COMPACT_ATOMS: atom_id res chain seq x y z
N MET A 1 -14.13 12.22 8.86
CA MET A 1 -14.41 11.27 7.77
C MET A 1 -14.09 9.86 8.24
N ASN A 2 -14.63 8.85 7.57
CA ASN A 2 -14.31 7.44 7.73
C ASN A 2 -13.22 7.05 6.72
N ILE A 3 -12.04 6.65 7.18
CA ILE A 3 -10.91 6.30 6.32
C ILE A 3 -10.61 4.81 6.51
N LEU A 4 -10.52 4.07 5.41
CA LEU A 4 -9.94 2.73 5.41
C LEU A 4 -8.45 2.85 5.15
N LEU A 5 -7.63 2.52 6.15
CA LEU A 5 -6.18 2.47 6.01
C LEU A 5 -5.71 1.02 5.77
N ILE A 6 -5.13 0.77 4.60
CA ILE A 6 -4.72 -0.55 4.16
C ILE A 6 -3.20 -0.69 4.21
N GLU A 7 -2.70 -1.66 5.01
CA GLU A 7 -1.28 -1.94 5.16
C GLU A 7 -0.99 -3.45 5.10
N PRO A 8 -0.51 -3.96 3.94
CA PRO A 8 -0.14 -5.37 3.78
C PRO A 8 1.02 -5.84 4.66
N PHE A 9 1.93 -4.95 5.04
CA PHE A 9 3.16 -5.24 5.77
C PHE A 9 3.17 -4.55 7.14
N TYR A 10 2.19 -4.90 7.98
CA TYR A 10 1.98 -4.25 9.27
C TYR A 10 2.98 -4.75 10.33
N THR A 11 4.18 -4.15 10.32
CA THR A 11 5.26 -4.31 11.30
C THR A 11 6.16 -3.07 11.28
N GLY A 12 7.09 -2.95 12.22
CA GLY A 12 8.10 -1.88 12.23
C GLY A 12 7.53 -0.47 12.03
N SER A 13 8.17 0.31 11.16
CA SER A 13 7.76 1.68 10.82
C SER A 13 6.36 1.77 10.20
N HIS A 14 5.94 0.79 9.40
CA HIS A 14 4.60 0.75 8.81
C HIS A 14 3.51 0.61 9.88
N LYS A 15 3.74 -0.25 10.88
CA LYS A 15 2.84 -0.40 12.03
C LYS A 15 2.77 0.90 12.83
N THR A 16 3.92 1.49 13.16
CA THR A 16 3.96 2.77 13.90
C THR A 16 3.19 3.85 13.17
N TRP A 17 3.40 4.02 11.87
CA TRP A 17 2.65 4.98 11.06
C TRP A 17 1.14 4.73 11.09
N CYS A 18 0.70 3.49 10.89
CA CYS A 18 -0.72 3.16 10.93
C CYS A 18 -1.36 3.48 12.30
N ASP A 19 -0.68 3.09 13.38
CA ASP A 19 -1.18 3.23 14.74
C ASP A 19 -1.22 4.70 15.16
N GLU A 20 -0.15 5.45 14.90
CA GLU A 20 -0.06 6.87 15.23
C GLU A 20 -1.01 7.69 14.37
N LEU A 21 -1.13 7.41 13.07
CA LEU A 21 -2.10 8.09 12.22
C LEU A 21 -3.52 7.84 12.72
N LYS A 22 -3.86 6.61 13.12
CA LYS A 22 -5.15 6.29 13.74
C LYS A 22 -5.36 7.00 15.08
N GLN A 23 -4.33 7.03 15.94
CA GLN A 23 -4.42 7.58 17.29
C GLN A 23 -4.55 9.11 17.30
N PHE A 24 -3.82 9.79 16.42
CA PHE A 24 -3.69 11.26 16.46
C PHE A 24 -4.50 11.99 15.38
N SER A 25 -5.20 11.27 14.51
CA SER A 25 -6.10 11.88 13.53
C SER A 25 -7.45 12.25 14.16
N SER A 26 -8.03 13.35 13.68
CA SER A 26 -9.43 13.70 13.95
C SER A 26 -10.43 12.89 13.13
N ASN A 27 -9.96 12.06 12.19
CA ASN A 27 -10.79 11.16 11.38
C ASN A 27 -10.94 9.79 12.03
N ASN A 28 -12.03 9.09 11.71
CA ASN A 28 -12.23 7.71 12.12
C ASN A 28 -11.46 6.78 11.17
N ILE A 29 -10.40 6.13 11.65
CA ILE A 29 -9.54 5.27 10.84
C ILE A 29 -9.76 3.80 11.20
N GLU A 30 -10.22 3.03 10.21
CA GLU A 30 -10.29 1.56 10.27
C GLU A 30 -9.05 0.97 9.61
N LEU A 31 -8.35 0.09 10.32
CA LEU A 31 -7.14 -0.57 9.80
C LEU A 31 -7.52 -1.89 9.11
N LEU A 32 -7.01 -2.10 7.90
CA LEU A 32 -7.11 -3.36 7.17
C LEU A 32 -5.71 -3.87 6.83
N THR A 33 -5.24 -4.85 7.61
CA THR A 33 -3.82 -5.22 7.61
C THR A 33 -3.56 -6.72 7.50
N LEU A 34 -2.31 -7.05 7.14
CA LEU A 34 -1.74 -8.40 7.27
C LEU A 34 -0.46 -8.33 8.10
N SER A 35 -0.04 -9.45 8.70
CA SER A 35 1.22 -9.50 9.46
C SER A 35 2.41 -9.14 8.57
N GLY A 36 3.38 -8.40 9.12
CA GLY A 36 4.61 -7.99 8.42
C GLY A 36 5.63 -9.11 8.20
N HIS A 37 5.21 -10.27 7.71
CA HIS A 37 6.08 -11.35 7.26
C HIS A 37 6.09 -11.42 5.73
N TYR A 38 7.24 -11.79 5.16
CA TYR A 38 7.41 -12.02 3.72
C TYR A 38 6.94 -10.82 2.88
N TRP A 39 7.62 -9.68 3.03
CA TRP A 39 7.25 -8.40 2.39
C TRP A 39 7.00 -8.53 0.88
N LYS A 40 7.81 -9.35 0.18
CA LYS A 40 7.62 -9.66 -1.24
C LYS A 40 6.24 -10.25 -1.55
N TRP A 41 5.81 -11.21 -0.72
CA TRP A 41 4.49 -11.80 -0.82
C TRP A 41 3.39 -10.80 -0.43
N ARG A 42 3.69 -9.83 0.44
CA ARG A 42 2.75 -8.75 0.75
C ARG A 42 2.50 -7.83 -0.44
N MET A 43 3.54 -7.49 -1.18
CA MET A 43 3.37 -6.71 -2.42
C MET A 43 2.62 -7.48 -3.51
N HIS A 44 2.97 -8.76 -3.74
CA HIS A 44 2.32 -9.56 -4.78
C HIS A 44 0.89 -10.02 -4.44
N GLY A 45 0.71 -10.63 -3.27
CA GLY A 45 -0.52 -11.33 -2.90
C GLY A 45 -1.36 -10.64 -1.82
N GLY A 46 -0.82 -9.58 -1.21
CA GLY A 46 -1.50 -8.86 -0.13
C GLY A 46 -2.83 -8.27 -0.58
N ALA A 47 -2.86 -7.66 -1.77
CA ALA A 47 -4.05 -7.05 -2.34
C ALA A 47 -5.23 -8.04 -2.47
N ILE A 48 -4.98 -9.26 -2.93
CA ILE A 48 -6.01 -10.31 -3.06
C ILE A 48 -6.60 -10.66 -1.70
N THR A 49 -5.73 -10.88 -0.71
CA THR A 49 -6.16 -11.26 0.65
C THR A 49 -6.96 -10.14 1.30
N LEU A 50 -6.50 -8.90 1.15
CA LEU A 50 -7.13 -7.73 1.74
C LEU A 50 -8.43 -7.36 1.05
N ALA A 51 -8.52 -7.52 -0.28
CA ALA A 51 -9.76 -7.34 -1.04
C ALA A 51 -10.87 -8.27 -0.52
N ARG A 52 -10.56 -9.56 -0.33
CA ARG A 52 -11.52 -10.51 0.26
C ARG A 52 -11.98 -10.06 1.65
N LYS A 53 -11.05 -9.72 2.54
CA LYS A 53 -11.37 -9.22 3.90
C LYS A 53 -12.21 -7.94 3.87
N TYR A 54 -11.95 -7.03 2.92
CA TYR A 54 -12.74 -5.81 2.76
C TYR A 54 -14.16 -6.11 2.31
N LEU A 55 -14.34 -7.01 1.34
CA LEU A 55 -15.67 -7.39 0.83
C LEU A 55 -16.52 -8.09 1.89
N GLU A 56 -15.90 -8.87 2.78
CA GLU A 56 -16.55 -9.50 3.94
C GLU A 56 -16.96 -8.49 5.02
N LYS A 57 -16.33 -7.30 5.07
CA LYS A 57 -16.68 -6.24 6.00
C LYS A 57 -17.86 -5.41 5.46
N ASN A 58 -18.88 -5.20 6.29
CA ASN A 58 -19.93 -4.20 6.03
C ASN A 58 -19.46 -2.79 6.41
N TYR A 59 -18.40 -2.31 5.76
CA TYR A 59 -17.81 -0.99 5.99
C TYR A 59 -17.62 -0.25 4.68
N SER A 60 -18.10 0.99 4.60
CA SER A 60 -18.01 1.86 3.42
C SER A 60 -17.28 3.15 3.80
N PRO A 61 -15.99 3.28 3.48
CA PRO A 61 -15.21 4.46 3.81
C PRO A 61 -15.51 5.64 2.88
N ASP A 62 -15.21 6.85 3.36
CA ASP A 62 -15.18 8.07 2.55
C ASP A 62 -13.87 8.19 1.74
N LEU A 63 -12.81 7.50 2.18
CA LEU A 63 -11.48 7.51 1.58
C LEU A 63 -10.77 6.17 1.83
N ILE A 64 -10.08 5.67 0.80
CA ILE A 64 -9.12 4.57 0.95
C ILE A 64 -7.71 5.18 0.96
N LEU A 65 -6.98 4.95 2.05
CA LEU A 65 -5.56 5.27 2.16
C LEU A 65 -4.78 3.96 2.22
N CYS A 66 -3.69 3.83 1.47
CA CYS A 66 -2.81 2.67 1.56
C CYS A 66 -1.33 3.07 1.55
N SER A 67 -0.46 2.13 1.92
CA SER A 67 0.97 2.26 1.68
C SER A 67 1.37 1.78 0.29
N ASP A 68 2.60 2.11 -0.12
CA ASP A 68 3.25 1.60 -1.34
C ASP A 68 3.41 0.08 -1.38
N MET A 69 3.28 -0.59 -0.23
CA MET A 69 3.31 -2.05 -0.13
C MET A 69 2.07 -2.73 -0.73
N LEU A 70 0.99 -1.98 -0.97
CA LEU A 70 -0.22 -2.50 -1.60
C LEU A 70 -0.14 -2.32 -3.13
N ASP A 71 -0.38 -3.40 -3.86
CA ASP A 71 -0.86 -3.30 -5.24
C ASP A 71 -2.30 -2.77 -5.24
N LEU A 72 -2.43 -1.45 -5.31
CA LEU A 72 -3.72 -0.75 -5.30
C LEU A 72 -4.55 -1.10 -6.54
N THR A 73 -3.89 -1.39 -7.66
CA THR A 73 -4.56 -1.70 -8.93
C THR A 73 -5.36 -2.99 -8.81
N THR A 74 -4.73 -4.04 -8.27
CA THR A 74 -5.35 -5.33 -8.01
C THR A 74 -6.42 -5.21 -6.92
N PHE A 75 -6.16 -4.44 -5.86
CA PHE A 75 -7.16 -4.24 -4.80
C PHE A 75 -8.43 -3.59 -5.35
N LEU A 76 -8.32 -2.52 -6.13
CA LEU A 76 -9.47 -1.83 -6.70
C LEU A 76 -10.17 -2.68 -7.77
N SER A 77 -9.44 -3.41 -8.63
CA SER A 77 -10.06 -4.28 -9.64
C SER A 77 -10.95 -5.35 -9.00
N LEU A 78 -10.52 -5.91 -7.86
CA LEU A 78 -11.26 -6.94 -7.11
C LEU A 78 -12.41 -6.38 -6.26
N THR A 79 -12.39 -5.09 -5.94
CA THR A 79 -13.36 -4.46 -5.03
C THR A 79 -14.26 -3.43 -5.71
N ARG A 80 -14.12 -3.23 -7.03
CA ARG A 80 -14.69 -2.12 -7.79
C ARG A 80 -16.19 -1.91 -7.60
N ALA A 81 -16.96 -2.98 -7.43
CA ALA A 81 -18.39 -2.91 -7.14
C ALA A 81 -18.73 -2.05 -5.90
N ARG A 82 -17.78 -1.91 -4.97
CA ARG A 82 -17.92 -1.12 -3.74
C ARG A 82 -16.99 0.10 -3.68
N THR A 83 -15.92 0.14 -4.49
CA THR A 83 -14.87 1.17 -4.39
C THR A 83 -14.83 2.13 -5.58
N ALA A 84 -15.62 1.92 -6.64
CA ALA A 84 -15.53 2.70 -7.88
C ALA A 84 -15.63 4.23 -7.72
N ASN A 85 -16.33 4.71 -6.70
CA ASN A 85 -16.53 6.15 -6.45
C ASN A 85 -15.84 6.63 -5.16
N ILE A 86 -15.01 5.79 -4.54
CA ILE A 86 -14.32 6.14 -3.31
C ILE A 86 -12.95 6.72 -3.70
N PRO A 87 -12.61 7.95 -3.31
CA PRO A 87 -11.30 8.51 -3.58
C PRO A 87 -10.21 7.67 -2.90
N THR A 88 -9.03 7.70 -3.51
CA THR A 88 -7.89 6.88 -3.11
C THR A 88 -6.64 7.73 -2.92
N ALA A 89 -5.86 7.38 -1.92
CA ALA A 89 -4.54 7.96 -1.72
C ALA A 89 -3.54 6.87 -1.35
N VAL A 90 -2.30 7.06 -1.79
CA VAL A 90 -1.17 6.19 -1.43
C VAL A 90 -0.07 7.00 -0.75
N TYR A 91 0.49 6.46 0.32
CA TYR A 91 1.66 6.99 0.99
C TYR A 91 2.87 6.07 0.76
N PHE A 92 3.92 6.61 0.16
CA PHE A 92 5.17 5.91 -0.07
C PHE A 92 6.11 6.04 1.14
N HIS A 93 6.24 4.94 1.89
CA HIS A 93 7.26 4.77 2.94
C HIS A 93 8.64 4.59 2.32
N GLU A 94 8.70 3.80 1.26
CA GLU A 94 9.88 3.44 0.50
C GLU A 94 9.56 3.40 -1.00
N ASN A 95 10.59 3.27 -1.83
CA ASN A 95 10.46 3.21 -3.29
C ASN A 95 11.23 2.02 -3.81
N GLN A 96 10.53 1.04 -4.37
CA GLN A 96 11.13 -0.17 -4.91
C GLN A 96 11.95 0.09 -6.19
N LEU A 97 11.78 1.23 -6.87
CA LEU A 97 12.62 1.65 -8.00
C LEU A 97 14.06 1.94 -7.57
N THR A 98 14.24 2.47 -6.36
CA THR A 98 15.56 2.91 -5.85
C THR A 98 15.97 2.20 -4.58
N TYR A 99 15.24 1.14 -4.20
CA TYR A 99 15.52 0.41 -2.98
C TYR A 99 16.89 -0.28 -3.07
N PRO A 100 17.74 -0.20 -2.04
CA PRO A 100 19.06 -0.80 -2.06
C PRO A 100 18.96 -2.31 -1.83
N TRP A 101 18.66 -3.05 -2.90
CA TRP A 101 18.59 -4.50 -2.86
C TRP A 101 19.94 -5.14 -2.53
N SER A 102 19.92 -6.18 -1.69
CA SER A 102 21.11 -6.99 -1.46
C SER A 102 21.52 -7.71 -2.75
N PRO A 103 22.80 -7.68 -3.16
CA PRO A 103 23.29 -8.47 -4.29
C PRO A 103 23.06 -9.99 -4.13
N ASP A 104 22.90 -10.44 -2.88
CA ASP A 104 22.62 -11.84 -2.57
C ASP A 104 21.15 -12.21 -2.59
N ASP A 105 20.26 -11.23 -2.77
CA ASP A 105 18.84 -11.48 -2.93
C ASP A 105 18.60 -12.30 -4.21
N ARG A 106 17.80 -13.37 -4.08
CA ARG A 106 17.49 -14.29 -5.18
C ARG A 106 16.78 -13.56 -6.32
N ASP A 107 15.95 -12.58 -6.03
CA ASP A 107 15.20 -11.85 -7.05
C ASP A 107 16.09 -10.93 -7.87
N VAL A 108 17.15 -10.35 -7.28
CA VAL A 108 18.16 -9.59 -8.03
C VAL A 108 18.92 -10.53 -8.97
N LYS A 109 19.38 -11.68 -8.47
CA LYS A 109 20.07 -12.69 -9.30
C LYS A 109 19.19 -13.20 -10.46
N MET A 110 17.87 -13.24 -10.25
CA MET A 110 16.89 -13.68 -11.25
C MET A 110 16.27 -12.52 -12.06
N LYS A 111 16.67 -11.27 -11.83
CA LYS A 111 16.11 -10.04 -12.46
C LYS A 111 14.59 -9.90 -12.30
N ARG A 112 14.07 -10.23 -11.10
CA ARG A 112 12.65 -10.17 -10.73
C ARG A 112 12.30 -8.97 -9.84
N ASP A 113 13.31 -8.27 -9.36
CA ASP A 113 13.23 -7.07 -8.54
C ASP A 113 12.47 -5.92 -9.22
N ASN A 114 12.59 -5.78 -10.54
CA ASN A 114 11.83 -4.82 -11.34
C ASN A 114 10.31 -4.93 -11.19
N HIS A 115 9.79 -6.10 -10.79
CA HIS A 115 8.36 -6.27 -10.60
C HIS A 115 7.81 -5.46 -9.43
N TYR A 116 8.57 -5.31 -8.34
CA TYR A 116 8.14 -4.52 -7.18
C TYR A 116 8.10 -3.03 -7.53
N ALA A 117 9.07 -2.56 -8.31
CA ALA A 117 9.06 -1.24 -8.91
C ALA A 117 7.86 -1.02 -9.83
N PHE A 118 7.51 -2.02 -10.64
CA PHE A 118 6.31 -1.97 -11.48
C PHE A 118 5.03 -1.83 -10.64
N ILE A 119 4.88 -2.61 -9.56
CA ILE A 119 3.74 -2.50 -8.63
C ILE A 119 3.64 -1.07 -8.07
N ASN A 120 4.74 -0.53 -7.55
CA ASN A 120 4.80 0.86 -7.07
C ASN A 120 4.36 1.87 -8.14
N CYS A 121 4.86 1.73 -9.37
CA CYS A 121 4.50 2.61 -10.49
C CYS A 121 3.00 2.54 -10.81
N VAL A 122 2.44 1.35 -10.98
CA VAL A 122 1.02 1.22 -11.32
C VAL A 122 0.10 1.61 -10.16
N THR A 123 0.51 1.39 -8.92
CA THR A 123 -0.17 1.89 -7.72
C THR A 123 -0.23 3.42 -7.72
N ALA A 124 0.90 4.10 -7.97
CA ALA A 124 0.94 5.56 -8.05
C ALA A 124 0.06 6.12 -9.18
N LEU A 125 0.09 5.48 -10.36
CA LEU A 125 -0.75 5.87 -11.51
C LEU A 125 -2.25 5.66 -11.25
N THR A 126 -2.61 4.74 -10.37
CA THR A 126 -4.00 4.40 -10.06
C THR A 126 -4.59 5.28 -8.95
N ALA A 127 -3.76 5.78 -8.04
CA ALA A 127 -4.22 6.60 -6.92
C ALA A 127 -4.64 8.02 -7.36
N ASP A 128 -5.66 8.59 -6.72
CA ASP A 128 -6.05 9.99 -6.96
C ASP A 128 -5.02 10.97 -6.36
N LYS A 129 -4.35 10.55 -5.28
CA LYS A 129 -3.27 11.30 -4.62
C LYS A 129 -2.12 10.39 -4.22
N VAL A 130 -0.91 10.88 -4.43
CA VAL A 130 0.34 10.22 -4.04
C VAL A 130 1.08 11.12 -3.05
N PHE A 131 1.44 10.55 -1.90
CA PHE A 131 2.19 11.21 -0.85
C PHE A 131 3.54 10.53 -0.66
N PHE A 132 4.57 11.31 -0.38
CA PHE A 132 5.93 10.83 -0.11
C PHE A 132 6.38 11.32 1.26
N ASN A 133 7.22 10.54 1.92
CA ASN A 133 7.82 10.94 3.21
C ASN A 133 8.82 12.12 3.10
N SER A 134 9.25 12.49 1.89
CA SER A 134 10.15 13.63 1.65
C SER A 134 10.12 14.09 0.20
N HIS A 135 10.57 15.32 -0.06
CA HIS A 135 10.78 15.81 -1.44
C HIS A 135 11.86 15.04 -2.19
N TYR A 136 12.91 14.59 -1.48
CA TYR A 136 13.94 13.74 -2.09
C TYR A 136 13.33 12.44 -2.62
N HIS A 137 12.51 11.76 -1.81
CA HIS A 137 11.84 10.54 -2.19
C HIS A 137 10.90 10.76 -3.39
N MET A 138 10.11 11.84 -3.36
CA MET A 138 9.26 12.23 -4.49
C MET A 138 10.07 12.42 -5.78
N ASN A 139 11.16 13.19 -5.73
CA ASN A 139 12.02 13.43 -6.90
C ASN A 139 12.75 12.18 -7.39
N SER A 140 13.03 11.22 -6.50
CA SER A 140 13.65 9.95 -6.86
C SER A 140 12.67 8.96 -7.49
N PHE A 141 11.37 9.17 -7.28
CA PHE A 141 10.30 8.35 -7.83
C PHE A 141 9.83 8.84 -9.20
N LEU A 142 9.74 10.17 -9.37
CA LEU A 142 9.35 10.87 -10.60
C LEU A 142 10.49 10.87 -11.64
#